data_AF-A0A4P6HB87-F1
#
_entry.id   AF-A0A4P6HB87-F1
#
_cell.length_a   1.000
_cell.length_b   1.000
_cell.length_c   1.000
_cell.angle_alpha   90.00
_cell.angle_beta   90.00
_cell.angle_gamma   90.00
#
_symmetry.space_group_name_H-M   'P 1'
#
loop_
_entity.id
_entity.type
_entity.pdbx_description
1 polymer ?
#
loop_
_entity_poly.entity_id
_entity_poly.type
_entity_poly.pdbx_seq_one_letter_code
_entity_poly.pdbx_strand_id
1 'polypeptide(L)'
;MKAQPKPAPRRRSPPSTEPSRKDLTRERIVGTAARAIRRSGYDGTGVADLMKEAGLTHGGFYAHFASRTALLAEAADRAGADSAAHLRGVVEGLPPAQALDALIDHYLSDAHLKSAELGCPLAALACETPRQAPEVRAAATRRLKETIDLVAQLLPGRSAREARAEAMAVVGSLVGAMSLARAVDDPRLSRALREACRQSLKHRRG
;
A
#
# COMPACT_ATOMS: atom_id res chain seq x y z
N MET A 1 -25.91 -6.69 -67.58
CA MET A 1 -26.00 -7.10 -66.16
C MET A 1 -24.84 -6.46 -65.41
N LYS A 2 -25.05 -5.33 -64.69
CA LYS A 2 -24.00 -4.68 -63.89
C LYS A 2 -24.10 -5.19 -62.45
N ALA A 3 -23.06 -5.86 -61.96
CA ALA A 3 -22.98 -6.34 -60.58
C ALA A 3 -22.76 -5.15 -59.62
N GLN A 4 -23.55 -5.08 -58.55
CA GLN A 4 -23.38 -4.09 -57.48
C GLN A 4 -22.24 -4.53 -56.54
N PRO A 5 -21.40 -3.60 -56.04
CA PRO A 5 -20.34 -3.92 -55.09
C PRO A 5 -20.91 -4.20 -53.69
N LYS A 6 -20.33 -5.22 -53.05
CA LYS A 6 -20.70 -5.72 -51.72
C LYS A 6 -20.34 -4.69 -50.63
N PRO A 7 -21.17 -4.48 -49.60
CA PRO A 7 -20.91 -3.48 -48.57
C PRO A 7 -19.72 -3.89 -47.70
N ALA A 8 -18.89 -2.90 -47.33
CA ALA A 8 -17.72 -3.08 -46.49
C ALA A 8 -18.10 -3.51 -45.05
N PRO A 9 -17.26 -4.31 -44.38
CA PRO A 9 -17.53 -4.76 -43.02
C PRO A 9 -17.51 -3.59 -42.04
N ARG A 10 -18.52 -3.55 -41.15
CA ARG A 10 -18.60 -2.57 -40.05
C ARG A 10 -17.37 -2.70 -39.14
N ARG A 11 -16.58 -1.64 -39.03
CA ARG A 11 -15.50 -1.51 -38.03
C ARG A 11 -16.12 -1.68 -36.64
N ARG A 12 -15.62 -2.65 -35.86
CA ARG A 12 -15.94 -2.77 -34.43
C ARG A 12 -15.40 -1.54 -33.71
N SER A 13 -16.24 -0.87 -32.95
CA SER A 13 -15.82 0.20 -32.03
C SER A 13 -14.81 -0.36 -31.03
N PRO A 14 -13.79 0.41 -30.62
CA PRO A 14 -12.86 -0.01 -29.58
C PRO A 14 -13.61 -0.26 -28.25
N PRO A 15 -13.15 -1.19 -27.40
CA PRO A 15 -13.75 -1.42 -26.09
C PRO A 15 -13.72 -0.11 -25.28
N SER A 16 -14.85 0.25 -24.69
CA SER A 16 -15.01 1.42 -23.82
C SER A 16 -14.01 1.37 -22.65
N THR A 17 -13.22 2.42 -22.48
CA THR A 17 -12.22 2.60 -21.40
C THR A 17 -12.84 2.85 -20.02
N GLU A 18 -14.16 2.88 -19.91
CA GLU A 18 -14.85 3.12 -18.65
C GLU A 18 -15.00 1.81 -17.86
N PRO A 19 -14.67 1.81 -16.55
CA PRO A 19 -14.80 0.63 -15.72
C PRO A 19 -16.27 0.18 -15.63
N SER A 20 -16.51 -1.12 -15.75
CA SER A 20 -17.86 -1.66 -15.63
C SER A 20 -18.38 -1.55 -14.20
N ARG A 21 -19.71 -1.67 -14.00
CA ARG A 21 -20.28 -1.76 -12.64
C ARG A 21 -19.68 -2.89 -11.81
N LYS A 22 -19.30 -4.00 -12.47
CA LYS A 22 -18.67 -5.15 -11.82
C LYS A 22 -17.26 -4.79 -11.33
N ASP A 23 -16.52 -4.01 -12.11
CA ASP A 23 -15.17 -3.55 -11.75
C ASP A 23 -15.21 -2.57 -10.60
N LEU A 24 -16.10 -1.57 -10.66
CA LEU A 24 -16.30 -0.61 -9.55
C LEU A 24 -16.70 -1.30 -8.24
N THR A 25 -17.56 -2.32 -8.33
CA THR A 25 -17.95 -3.13 -7.16
C THR A 25 -16.75 -3.92 -6.63
N ARG A 26 -15.95 -4.52 -7.51
CA ARG A 26 -14.71 -5.22 -7.13
C ARG A 26 -13.75 -4.27 -6.42
N GLU A 27 -13.48 -3.10 -6.98
CA GLU A 27 -12.58 -2.09 -6.40
C GLU A 27 -13.05 -1.65 -5.01
N ARG A 28 -14.38 -1.50 -4.82
CA ARG A 28 -14.96 -1.19 -3.50
C ARG A 28 -14.70 -2.30 -2.49
N ILE A 29 -14.85 -3.56 -2.88
CA ILE A 29 -14.54 -4.72 -2.02
C ILE A 29 -13.04 -4.71 -1.67
N VAL A 30 -12.15 -4.55 -2.65
CA VAL A 30 -10.69 -4.53 -2.43
C VAL A 30 -10.29 -3.37 -1.51
N GLY A 31 -10.82 -2.16 -1.75
CA GLY A 31 -10.53 -1.00 -0.91
C GLY A 31 -11.00 -1.17 0.54
N THR A 32 -12.18 -1.79 0.72
CA THR A 32 -12.71 -2.13 2.05
C THR A 32 -11.83 -3.17 2.74
N ALA A 33 -11.46 -4.23 2.02
CA ALA A 33 -10.56 -5.25 2.53
C ALA A 33 -9.18 -4.69 2.88
N ALA A 34 -8.63 -3.78 2.07
CA ALA A 34 -7.33 -3.15 2.32
C ALA A 34 -7.33 -2.36 3.64
N ARG A 35 -8.40 -1.63 3.95
CA ARG A 35 -8.56 -0.95 5.25
C ARG A 35 -8.71 -1.95 6.39
N ALA A 36 -9.58 -2.94 6.22
CA ALA A 36 -9.88 -3.92 7.25
C ALA A 36 -8.64 -4.75 7.66
N ILE A 37 -7.82 -5.21 6.71
CA ILE A 37 -6.60 -5.96 7.04
C ILE A 37 -5.62 -5.10 7.84
N ARG A 38 -5.51 -3.79 7.57
CA ARG A 38 -4.64 -2.90 8.35
C ARG A 38 -5.21 -2.61 9.75
N ARG A 39 -6.54 -2.57 9.87
CA ARG A 39 -7.24 -2.37 11.16
C ARG A 39 -7.12 -3.58 12.08
N SER A 40 -7.37 -4.77 11.54
CA SER A 40 -7.72 -5.96 12.33
C SER A 40 -6.86 -7.18 12.02
N GLY A 41 -5.83 -7.04 11.19
CA GLY A 41 -5.01 -8.16 10.76
C GLY A 41 -5.64 -8.96 9.63
N TYR A 42 -4.87 -9.89 9.07
CA TYR A 42 -5.36 -10.77 8.00
C TYR A 42 -6.42 -11.72 8.51
N ASP A 43 -6.34 -12.21 9.75
CA ASP A 43 -7.26 -13.21 10.30
C ASP A 43 -8.45 -12.58 11.05
N GLY A 44 -8.34 -11.32 11.50
CA GLY A 44 -9.41 -10.62 12.20
C GLY A 44 -10.57 -10.15 11.31
N THR A 45 -10.58 -10.50 10.02
CA THR A 45 -11.60 -10.03 9.08
C THR A 45 -12.25 -11.16 8.27
N GLY A 46 -13.53 -11.44 8.53
CA GLY A 46 -14.32 -12.43 7.80
C GLY A 46 -14.84 -11.92 6.44
N VAL A 47 -15.11 -12.83 5.50
CA VAL A 47 -15.70 -12.47 4.19
C VAL A 47 -17.08 -11.85 4.35
N ALA A 48 -17.90 -12.37 5.26
CA ALA A 48 -19.23 -11.83 5.54
C ALA A 48 -19.18 -10.38 6.04
N ASP A 49 -18.28 -10.09 6.98
CA ASP A 49 -18.11 -8.73 7.52
C ASP A 49 -17.58 -7.77 6.47
N LEU A 50 -16.63 -8.20 5.63
CA LEU A 50 -16.12 -7.39 4.51
C LEU A 50 -17.20 -7.04 3.50
N MET A 51 -18.01 -8.02 3.12
CA MET A 51 -19.10 -7.79 2.17
C MET A 51 -20.14 -6.86 2.76
N LYS A 52 -20.49 -7.03 4.03
CA LYS A 52 -21.38 -6.12 4.76
C LYS A 52 -20.83 -4.69 4.82
N GLU A 53 -19.56 -4.52 5.18
CA GLU A 53 -18.89 -3.21 5.21
C GLU A 53 -18.83 -2.59 3.80
N ALA A 54 -18.66 -3.40 2.76
CA ALA A 54 -18.72 -2.98 1.36
C ALA A 54 -20.15 -2.76 0.83
N GLY A 55 -21.19 -2.88 1.68
CA GLY A 55 -22.59 -2.69 1.30
C GLY A 55 -23.12 -3.75 0.32
N LEU A 56 -22.67 -4.99 0.47
CA LEU A 56 -22.99 -6.11 -0.42
C LEU A 56 -23.42 -7.34 0.39
N THR A 57 -24.14 -8.25 -0.28
CA THR A 57 -24.51 -9.54 0.31
C THR A 57 -23.33 -10.51 0.31
N HIS A 58 -23.30 -11.44 1.27
CA HIS A 58 -22.27 -12.48 1.33
C HIS A 58 -22.19 -13.31 0.03
N GLY A 59 -23.34 -13.69 -0.55
CA GLY A 59 -23.39 -14.46 -1.79
C GLY A 59 -22.78 -13.74 -3.00
N GLY A 60 -22.74 -12.41 -3.00
CA GLY A 60 -22.11 -11.62 -4.06
C GLY A 60 -20.60 -11.80 -4.14
N PHE A 61 -19.94 -12.30 -3.08
CA PHE A 61 -18.49 -12.42 -3.02
C PHE A 61 -17.93 -13.29 -4.15
N TYR A 62 -18.52 -14.46 -4.34
CA TYR A 62 -18.05 -15.45 -5.32
C TYR A 62 -18.27 -15.03 -6.77
N ALA A 63 -19.08 -13.98 -7.03
CA ALA A 63 -19.19 -13.37 -8.35
C ALA A 63 -17.95 -12.52 -8.70
N HIS A 64 -17.17 -12.11 -7.70
CA HIS A 64 -15.97 -11.29 -7.84
C HIS A 64 -14.69 -12.09 -7.55
N PHE A 65 -14.61 -12.84 -6.45
CA PHE A 65 -13.37 -13.48 -6.03
C PHE A 65 -13.51 -15.00 -5.98
N ALA A 66 -12.48 -15.70 -6.48
CA ALA A 66 -12.42 -17.16 -6.42
C ALA A 66 -12.24 -17.68 -4.98
N SER A 67 -11.58 -16.90 -4.13
CA SER A 67 -11.30 -17.27 -2.74
C SER A 67 -11.06 -16.04 -1.87
N ARG A 68 -11.17 -16.21 -0.55
CA ARG A 68 -10.76 -15.21 0.43
C ARG A 68 -9.29 -14.82 0.24
N THR A 69 -8.42 -15.79 -0.03
CA THR A 69 -7.00 -15.56 -0.23
C THR A 69 -6.73 -14.67 -1.45
N ALA A 70 -7.47 -14.85 -2.54
CA ALA A 70 -7.37 -13.98 -3.71
C ALA A 70 -7.75 -12.53 -3.36
N LEU A 71 -8.81 -12.32 -2.57
CA LEU A 71 -9.16 -10.99 -2.05
C LEU A 71 -8.04 -10.43 -1.16
N LEU A 72 -7.48 -11.21 -0.24
CA LEU A 72 -6.42 -10.74 0.65
C LEU A 72 -5.16 -10.34 -0.11
N ALA A 73 -4.81 -11.06 -1.19
CA ALA A 73 -3.66 -10.72 -2.02
C ALA A 73 -3.88 -9.37 -2.74
N GLU A 74 -5.06 -9.15 -3.31
CA GLU A 74 -5.43 -7.86 -3.92
C GLU A 74 -5.52 -6.74 -2.87
N ALA A 75 -6.04 -7.02 -1.67
CA ALA A 75 -6.13 -6.06 -0.59
C ALA A 75 -4.74 -5.65 -0.08
N ALA A 76 -3.81 -6.59 0.07
CA ALA A 76 -2.43 -6.32 0.45
C ALA A 76 -1.68 -5.51 -0.64
N ASP A 77 -1.92 -5.84 -1.91
CA ASP A 77 -1.36 -5.09 -3.02
C ASP A 77 -1.89 -3.65 -3.07
N ARG A 78 -3.22 -3.48 -2.97
CA ARG A 78 -3.90 -2.18 -2.89
C ARG A 78 -3.40 -1.37 -1.70
N ALA A 79 -3.26 -1.99 -0.54
CA ALA A 79 -2.74 -1.37 0.66
C ALA A 79 -1.35 -0.78 0.47
N GLY A 80 -0.45 -1.56 -0.12
CA GLY A 80 0.90 -1.10 -0.40
C GLY A 80 0.93 -0.01 -1.48
N ALA A 81 0.09 -0.14 -2.52
CA ALA A 81 -0.02 0.84 -3.59
C ALA A 81 -0.53 2.20 -3.07
N ASP A 82 -1.59 2.20 -2.25
CA ASP A 82 -2.12 3.42 -1.62
C ASP A 82 -1.05 4.09 -0.75
N SER A 83 -0.34 3.32 0.07
CA SER A 83 0.74 3.85 0.91
C SER A 83 1.90 4.40 0.08
N ALA A 84 2.32 3.72 -0.99
CA ALA A 84 3.40 4.17 -1.86
C ALA A 84 3.01 5.43 -2.65
N ALA A 85 1.77 5.50 -3.13
CA ALA A 85 1.24 6.70 -3.80
C ALA A 85 1.20 7.90 -2.86
N HIS A 86 0.81 7.69 -1.60
CA HIS A 86 0.83 8.76 -0.60
C HIS A 86 2.25 9.28 -0.35
N LEU A 87 3.22 8.38 -0.16
CA LEU A 87 4.63 8.78 0.00
C LEU A 87 5.18 9.50 -1.23
N ARG A 88 4.82 9.07 -2.45
CA ARG A 88 5.17 9.79 -3.68
C ARG A 88 4.66 11.22 -3.66
N GLY A 89 3.39 11.45 -3.31
CA GLY A 89 2.82 12.78 -3.23
C GLY A 89 3.49 13.67 -2.19
N VAL A 90 3.99 13.11 -1.09
CA VAL A 90 4.73 13.86 -0.05
C VAL A 90 6.07 14.39 -0.58
N VAL A 91 6.73 13.63 -1.46
CA VAL A 91 8.07 13.96 -1.97
C VAL A 91 8.07 14.65 -3.32
N GLU A 92 6.90 14.73 -3.97
CA GLU A 92 6.74 15.29 -5.31
C GLU A 92 7.18 16.75 -5.37
N GLY A 93 8.02 17.09 -6.36
CA GLY A 93 8.53 18.45 -6.56
C GLY A 93 9.61 18.91 -5.57
N LEU A 94 9.97 18.10 -4.57
CA LEU A 94 11.00 18.46 -3.60
C LEU A 94 12.41 18.05 -4.07
N PRO A 95 13.45 18.86 -3.77
CA PRO A 95 14.83 18.43 -3.95
C PRO A 95 15.12 17.15 -3.13
N PRO A 96 15.93 16.20 -3.62
CA PRO A 96 16.12 14.90 -2.96
C PRO A 96 16.46 14.97 -1.46
N ALA A 97 17.31 15.94 -1.08
CA ALA A 97 17.70 16.11 0.31
C ALA A 97 16.54 16.51 1.23
N GLN A 98 15.64 17.38 0.75
CA GLN A 98 14.44 17.84 1.46
C GLN A 98 13.31 16.80 1.38
N ALA A 99 13.21 16.09 0.24
CA ALA A 99 12.25 15.02 0.01
C ALA A 99 12.35 13.91 1.06
N LEU A 100 13.58 13.47 1.37
CA LEU A 100 13.78 12.43 2.38
C LEU A 100 13.38 12.92 3.78
N ASP A 101 13.69 14.17 4.14
CA ASP A 101 13.29 14.73 5.44
C ASP A 101 11.77 14.88 5.55
N ALA A 102 11.12 15.36 4.49
CA ALA A 102 9.67 15.44 4.41
C ALA A 102 9.02 14.05 4.55
N LEU A 103 9.60 13.03 3.90
CA LEU A 103 9.15 11.64 4.02
C LEU A 103 9.29 11.14 5.47
N ILE A 104 10.44 11.33 6.10
CA ILE A 104 10.68 10.91 7.50
C ILE A 104 9.70 11.60 8.45
N ASP A 105 9.53 12.92 8.32
CA ASP A 105 8.65 13.70 9.19
C ASP A 105 7.19 13.30 9.04
N HIS A 106 6.75 13.15 7.78
CA HIS A 106 5.41 12.69 7.45
C HIS A 106 5.17 11.28 7.99
N TYR A 107 6.08 10.33 7.73
CA TYR A 107 5.92 8.95 8.14
C TYR A 107 5.87 8.81 9.67
N LEU A 108 6.65 9.59 10.41
CA LEU A 108 6.69 9.55 11.88
C LEU A 108 5.73 10.56 12.55
N SER A 109 4.77 11.09 11.80
CA SER A 109 3.79 12.08 12.29
C SER A 109 2.71 11.46 13.17
N ASP A 110 2.04 12.31 13.96
CA ASP A 110 0.83 11.91 14.71
C ASP A 110 -0.33 11.54 13.78
N ALA A 111 -0.38 12.14 12.58
CA ALA A 111 -1.39 11.81 11.59
C ALA A 111 -1.23 10.36 11.11
N HIS A 112 -0.01 9.93 10.77
CA HIS A 112 0.23 8.54 10.38
C HIS A 112 0.02 7.58 11.56
N LEU A 113 0.42 7.96 12.79
CA LEU A 113 0.16 7.17 13.99
C LEU A 113 -1.32 6.81 14.14
N LYS A 114 -2.20 7.81 14.02
CA LYS A 114 -3.67 7.67 14.17
C LYS A 114 -4.33 7.01 12.96
N SER A 115 -3.72 7.07 11.79
CA SER A 115 -4.26 6.56 10.53
C SER A 115 -3.83 5.11 10.25
N ALA A 116 -4.05 4.19 11.21
CA ALA A 116 -3.65 2.78 11.05
C ALA A 116 -4.28 2.12 9.81
N GLU A 117 -5.54 2.44 9.52
CA GLU A 117 -6.28 1.88 8.39
C GLU A 117 -5.93 2.45 7.02
N LEU A 118 -5.15 3.53 6.92
CA LEU A 118 -4.75 4.12 5.63
C LEU A 118 -3.24 4.30 5.50
N GLY A 119 -2.51 4.03 6.58
CA GLY A 119 -1.06 4.13 6.63
C GLY A 119 -0.33 2.93 6.04
N CYS A 120 0.97 2.84 6.36
CA CYS A 120 1.83 1.77 5.87
C CYS A 120 1.33 0.39 6.33
N PRO A 121 1.03 -0.54 5.40
CA PRO A 121 0.58 -1.88 5.77
C PRO A 121 1.65 -2.69 6.48
N LEU A 122 2.94 -2.44 6.23
CA LEU A 122 4.01 -3.17 6.92
C LEU A 122 4.06 -2.84 8.40
N ALA A 123 3.77 -1.59 8.77
CA ALA A 123 3.70 -1.19 10.18
C ALA A 123 2.52 -1.85 10.93
N ALA A 124 1.52 -2.35 10.21
CA ALA A 124 0.36 -3.06 10.75
C ALA A 124 0.49 -4.59 10.66
N LEU A 125 1.09 -5.13 9.59
CA LEU A 125 0.91 -6.53 9.18
C LEU A 125 2.21 -7.34 9.05
N ALA A 126 3.38 -6.74 9.30
CA ALA A 126 4.65 -7.41 9.07
C ALA A 126 4.79 -8.75 9.82
N CYS A 127 4.34 -8.83 11.08
CA CYS A 127 4.42 -10.04 11.90
C CYS A 127 3.44 -11.14 11.49
N GLU A 128 2.36 -10.81 10.76
CA GLU A 128 1.36 -11.78 10.31
C GLU A 128 1.66 -12.31 8.90
N THR A 129 2.31 -11.49 8.07
CA THR A 129 2.60 -11.78 6.66
C THR A 129 3.28 -13.15 6.44
N PRO A 130 4.25 -13.61 7.25
CA PRO A 130 4.86 -14.93 7.07
C PRO A 130 3.89 -16.12 7.15
N ARG A 131 2.75 -15.97 7.85
CA ARG A 131 1.73 -17.01 8.00
C ARG A 131 0.72 -17.03 6.86
N GLN A 132 0.75 -16.03 5.98
CA GLN A 132 -0.18 -15.89 4.88
C GLN A 132 0.20 -16.75 3.67
N ALA A 133 -0.78 -16.97 2.80
CA ALA A 133 -0.58 -17.71 1.55
C ALA A 133 0.47 -17.05 0.64
N PRO A 134 1.11 -17.82 -0.26
CA PRO A 134 2.19 -17.34 -1.14
C PRO A 134 1.84 -16.07 -1.94
N GLU A 135 0.62 -15.95 -2.45
CA GLU A 135 0.15 -14.81 -3.24
C GLU A 135 0.05 -13.52 -2.42
N VAL A 136 -0.35 -13.60 -1.15
CA VAL A 136 -0.41 -12.45 -0.23
C VAL A 136 1.01 -12.01 0.12
N ARG A 137 1.90 -12.97 0.43
CA ARG A 137 3.32 -12.72 0.69
C ARG A 137 4.01 -12.08 -0.50
N ALA A 138 3.69 -12.52 -1.72
CA ALA A 138 4.22 -11.96 -2.95
C ALA A 138 3.76 -10.50 -3.14
N ALA A 139 2.49 -10.19 -2.88
CA ALA A 139 1.96 -8.83 -2.93
C ALA A 139 2.70 -7.90 -1.95
N ALA A 140 2.83 -8.30 -0.68
CA ALA A 140 3.58 -7.54 0.31
C ALA A 140 5.05 -7.33 -0.09
N THR A 141 5.70 -8.37 -0.61
CA THR A 141 7.10 -8.30 -1.08
C THR A 141 7.28 -7.30 -2.22
N ARG A 142 6.38 -7.29 -3.22
CA ARG A 142 6.45 -6.33 -4.33
C ARG A 142 6.35 -4.89 -3.82
N ARG A 143 5.41 -4.62 -2.91
CA ARG A 143 5.18 -3.26 -2.39
C ARG A 143 6.28 -2.78 -1.44
N LEU A 144 6.88 -3.68 -0.67
CA LEU A 144 8.10 -3.37 0.08
C LEU A 144 9.26 -3.00 -0.85
N LYS A 145 9.48 -3.77 -1.93
CA LYS A 145 10.51 -3.47 -2.93
C LYS A 145 10.30 -2.08 -3.56
N GLU A 146 9.07 -1.78 -3.97
CA GLU A 146 8.71 -0.46 -4.53
C GLU A 146 8.99 0.67 -3.54
N THR A 147 8.69 0.49 -2.25
CA THR A 147 8.96 1.49 -1.21
C THR A 147 10.46 1.68 -0.99
N ILE A 148 11.25 0.59 -0.99
CA ILE A 148 12.71 0.67 -0.92
C ILE A 148 13.27 1.43 -2.12
N ASP A 149 12.77 1.14 -3.32
CA ASP A 149 13.21 1.79 -4.56
C ASP A 149 12.88 3.29 -4.56
N LEU A 150 11.70 3.67 -4.06
CA LEU A 150 11.31 5.07 -3.84
C LEU A 150 12.32 5.78 -2.92
N VAL A 151 12.60 5.21 -1.74
CA VAL A 151 13.52 5.83 -0.76
C VAL A 151 14.95 5.90 -1.31
N ALA A 152 15.40 4.88 -2.06
CA ALA A 152 16.72 4.87 -2.68
C ALA A 152 16.91 6.02 -3.69
N GLN A 153 15.86 6.43 -4.40
CA GLN A 153 15.90 7.58 -5.32
C GLN A 153 16.10 8.92 -4.60
N LEU A 154 15.82 8.99 -3.30
CA LEU A 154 15.98 10.21 -2.49
C LEU A 154 17.38 10.34 -1.86
N LEU A 155 18.30 9.42 -2.17
CA LEU A 155 19.64 9.34 -1.60
C LEU A 155 20.72 9.64 -2.67
N PRO A 156 20.89 10.91 -3.10
CA PRO A 156 21.86 11.27 -4.12
C PRO A 156 23.31 11.10 -3.62
N GLY A 157 24.26 10.98 -4.57
CA GLY A 157 25.69 10.92 -4.26
C GLY A 157 26.20 9.56 -3.78
N ARG A 158 25.38 8.50 -3.90
CA ARG A 158 25.73 7.12 -3.54
C ARG A 158 25.67 6.22 -4.77
N SER A 159 26.42 5.11 -4.76
CA SER A 159 26.20 4.05 -5.76
C SER A 159 24.81 3.43 -5.58
N ALA A 160 24.27 2.81 -6.63
CA ALA A 160 22.96 2.16 -6.58
C ALA A 160 22.87 1.10 -5.47
N ARG A 161 23.97 0.38 -5.19
CA ARG A 161 24.05 -0.63 -4.13
C ARG A 161 23.98 0.00 -2.75
N GLU A 162 24.73 1.07 -2.52
CA GLU A 162 24.75 1.79 -1.24
C GLU A 162 23.42 2.49 -0.96
N ALA A 163 22.86 3.17 -1.96
CA ALA A 163 21.55 3.81 -1.85
C ALA A 163 20.46 2.79 -1.50
N ARG A 164 20.48 1.61 -2.12
CA ARG A 164 19.53 0.54 -1.81
C ARG A 164 19.69 -0.01 -0.39
N ALA A 165 20.92 -0.24 0.06
CA ALA A 165 21.20 -0.74 1.41
C ALA A 165 20.77 0.28 2.48
N GLU A 166 21.07 1.55 2.27
CA GLU A 166 20.64 2.64 3.15
C GLU A 166 19.12 2.79 3.15
N ALA A 167 18.47 2.72 1.98
CA ALA A 167 17.01 2.74 1.88
C ALA A 167 16.35 1.59 2.65
N MET A 168 16.92 0.38 2.63
CA MET A 168 16.45 -0.73 3.46
C MET A 168 16.55 -0.41 4.95
N ALA A 169 17.65 0.20 5.40
CA ALA A 169 17.84 0.60 6.79
C ALA A 169 16.86 1.71 7.20
N VAL A 170 16.62 2.71 6.34
CA VAL A 170 15.64 3.78 6.54
C VAL A 170 14.23 3.20 6.64
N VAL A 171 13.80 2.40 5.66
CA VAL A 171 12.46 1.78 5.64
C VAL A 171 12.26 0.90 6.87
N GLY A 172 13.25 0.07 7.23
CA GLY A 172 13.19 -0.75 8.44
C GLY A 172 13.03 0.07 9.71
N SER A 173 13.79 1.16 9.83
CA SER A 173 13.72 2.07 10.99
C SER A 173 12.37 2.77 11.10
N LEU A 174 11.85 3.29 9.98
CA LEU A 174 10.55 3.95 9.90
C LEU A 174 9.42 3.00 10.30
N VAL A 175 9.36 1.82 9.66
CA VAL A 175 8.34 0.79 9.94
C VAL A 175 8.43 0.36 11.40
N GLY A 176 9.63 0.02 11.90
CA GLY A 176 9.84 -0.43 13.27
C GLY A 176 9.43 0.62 14.30
N ALA A 177 9.85 1.88 14.14
CA ALA A 177 9.49 2.94 15.06
C ALA A 177 7.98 3.21 15.09
N MET A 178 7.31 3.20 13.93
CA MET A 178 5.86 3.37 13.87
C MET A 178 5.11 2.18 14.50
N SER A 179 5.55 0.95 14.25
CA SER A 179 4.96 -0.24 14.89
C SER A 179 5.09 -0.19 16.41
N LEU A 180 6.28 0.12 16.94
CA LEU A 180 6.49 0.26 18.38
C LEU A 180 5.67 1.41 18.97
N ALA A 181 5.60 2.55 18.27
CA ALA A 181 4.81 3.70 18.71
C ALA A 181 3.29 3.42 18.77
N ARG A 182 2.78 2.49 17.95
CA ARG A 182 1.39 2.02 18.00
C ARG A 182 1.17 0.92 19.04
N ALA A 183 2.22 0.18 19.41
CA ALA A 183 2.13 -0.95 20.33
C ALA A 183 2.04 -0.54 21.81
N VAL A 184 2.55 0.64 22.14
CA VAL A 184 2.56 1.15 23.52
C VAL A 184 1.30 1.96 23.84
N ASP A 185 0.84 1.88 25.08
CA ASP A 185 -0.30 2.65 25.61
C ASP A 185 0.13 3.97 26.28
N ASP A 186 1.44 4.23 26.44
CA ASP A 186 2.00 5.50 26.90
C ASP A 186 2.22 6.49 25.73
N PRO A 187 1.45 7.61 25.65
CA PRO A 187 1.62 8.60 24.60
C PRO A 187 2.98 9.31 24.62
N ARG A 188 3.63 9.42 25.79
CA ARG A 188 4.96 10.05 25.92
C ARG A 188 6.01 9.13 25.30
N LEU A 189 5.99 7.83 25.64
CA LEU A 189 6.87 6.84 25.03
C LEU A 189 6.62 6.72 23.52
N SER A 190 5.37 6.68 23.07
CA SER A 190 5.00 6.65 21.65
C SER A 190 5.60 7.83 20.87
N ARG A 191 5.54 9.04 21.45
CA ARG A 191 6.18 10.23 20.86
C ARG A 191 7.71 10.12 20.88
N ALA A 192 8.29 9.70 22.00
CA ALA A 192 9.74 9.58 22.16
C ALA A 192 10.35 8.59 21.16
N LEU A 193 9.70 7.44 20.93
CA LEU A 193 10.13 6.44 19.93
C LEU A 193 10.21 7.04 18.52
N ARG A 194 9.19 7.79 18.11
CA ARG A 194 9.15 8.44 16.80
C ARG A 194 10.17 9.56 16.68
N GLU A 195 10.31 10.39 17.72
CA GLU A 195 11.27 11.49 17.71
C GLU A 195 12.72 11.00 17.71
N ALA A 196 13.05 9.98 18.52
CA ALA A 196 14.38 9.38 18.53
C ALA A 196 14.73 8.77 17.16
N CYS A 197 13.78 8.08 16.52
CA CYS A 197 13.97 7.55 15.17
C CYS A 197 14.18 8.67 14.14
N ARG A 198 13.34 9.72 14.18
CA ARG A 198 13.46 10.91 13.32
C ARG A 198 14.85 11.54 13.43
N GLN A 199 15.31 11.81 14.65
CA GLN A 199 16.63 12.40 14.91
C GLN A 199 17.77 11.49 14.43
N SER A 200 17.69 10.20 14.73
CA SER A 200 18.70 9.21 14.29
C SER A 200 18.83 9.16 12.77
N LEU A 201 17.70 9.11 12.04
CA LEU A 201 17.70 9.07 10.57
C LEU A 201 18.20 10.36 9.94
N LYS A 202 17.88 11.51 10.52
CA LYS A 202 18.38 12.81 10.04
C LYS A 202 19.86 13.02 10.35
N HIS A 203 20.36 12.50 11.47
CA HIS A 203 21.75 12.66 11.88
C HIS A 203 22.74 11.78 11.10
N ARG A 204 22.35 10.56 10.70
CA ARG A 204 23.18 9.63 9.87
C ARG A 204 23.60 10.18 8.50
N ARG A 205 23.14 11.39 8.15
CA ARG A 205 23.38 12.08 6.88
C ARG A 205 24.47 13.15 6.98
N GLY A 206 24.96 13.44 8.20
CA GLY A 206 26.09 14.33 8.46
C GLY A 206 27.43 13.63 8.33
#